data_AF-K1U233-F1
#
_entry.id   AF-K1U233-F1
#
_cell.length_a   1.000
_cell.length_b   1.000
_cell.length_c   1.000
_cell.angle_alpha   90.00
_cell.angle_beta   90.00
_cell.angle_gamma   90.00
#
_symmetry.space_group_name_H-M   'P 1'
#
loop_
_entity.id
_entity.type
_entity.pdbx_description
1 polymer ?
#
loop_
_entity_poly.entity_id
_entity_poly.type
_entity_poly.pdbx_seq_one_letter_code
_entity_poly.pdbx_strand_id
1 'polypeptide(L)'
;FLTIKPSVLVTTDGTTWRGDLTGRLVYQYEKRMLYGGVTYSPDRSVTMLVGGSFHGVVLGYSYEAYTSKLSAGNGSHELFVGYQTDINLTKKGRNRHQSVRIL
;
A
#
# COMPACT_ATOMS: atom_id res chain seq x y z
N PHE A 1 13.42 1.51 9.49
CA PHE A 1 12.53 1.34 10.65
C PHE A 1 11.42 0.36 10.31
N LEU A 2 11.19 -0.63 11.19
CA LEU A 2 10.07 -1.57 11.11
C LEU A 2 8.88 -0.98 11.89
N THR A 3 7.68 -1.01 11.31
CA THR A 3 6.46 -0.49 11.91
C THR A 3 5.34 -1.49 11.76
N ILE A 4 4.71 -1.85 12.87
CA ILE A 4 3.50 -2.68 12.88
C ILE A 4 2.29 -1.74 12.82
N LYS A 5 1.42 -1.97 11.85
CA LYS A 5 0.19 -1.20 11.58
C LYS A 5 -1.00 -2.16 11.61
N PRO A 6 -1.55 -2.46 12.79
CA PRO A 6 -2.83 -3.13 12.88
C PRO A 6 -3.95 -2.15 12.45
N SER A 7 -4.98 -2.65 11.79
CA SER A 7 -6.18 -1.91 11.43
C SER A 7 -7.39 -2.82 11.46
N VAL A 8 -8.54 -2.27 11.83
CA VAL A 8 -9.82 -2.97 11.80
C VAL A 8 -10.77 -2.14 10.97
N LEU A 9 -11.44 -2.78 10.02
CA LEU A 9 -12.49 -2.17 9.22
C LEU A 9 -13.77 -2.97 9.42
N VAL A 10 -14.87 -2.29 9.76
CA VAL A 10 -16.18 -2.92 9.85
C VAL A 10 -17.09 -2.23 8.83
N THR A 11 -17.64 -3.01 7.91
CA THR A 11 -18.61 -2.55 6.92
C THR A 11 -19.96 -3.22 7.18
N THR A 12 -21.04 -2.48 7.02
CA THR A 12 -22.39 -2.97 7.24
C THR A 12 -23.36 -2.31 6.26
N ASP A 13 -24.21 -3.12 5.64
CA ASP A 13 -25.25 -2.68 4.70
C ASP A 13 -26.64 -2.66 5.36
N GLY A 14 -26.70 -2.72 6.70
CA GLY A 14 -27.94 -2.74 7.50
C GLY A 14 -28.60 -4.12 7.64
N THR A 15 -28.26 -5.07 6.77
CA THR A 15 -28.71 -6.48 6.84
C THR A 15 -27.57 -7.46 7.03
N THR A 16 -26.38 -7.14 6.52
CA THR A 16 -25.17 -7.95 6.68
C THR A 16 -24.04 -7.07 7.18
N TRP A 17 -23.15 -7.67 7.99
CA TRP A 17 -21.95 -7.02 8.49
C TRP A 17 -20.71 -7.81 8.07
N ARG A 18 -19.60 -7.11 7.92
CA ARG A 18 -18.28 -7.68 7.63
C ARG A 18 -17.26 -6.97 8.50
N GLY A 19 -16.48 -7.75 9.24
CA GLY A 19 -15.30 -7.27 9.94
C GLY A 19 -14.05 -7.73 9.21
N ASP A 20 -13.13 -6.82 8.92
CA ASP A 20 -11.82 -7.09 8.34
C ASP A 20 -10.76 -6.66 9.37
N LEU A 21 -10.06 -7.63 9.95
CA LEU A 21 -8.96 -7.41 10.89
C LEU A 21 -7.63 -7.56 10.14
N THR A 22 -6.94 -6.47 9.87
CA THR A 22 -5.65 -6.47 9.17
C THR A 22 -4.50 -6.21 10.12
N GLY A 23 -3.50 -7.09 10.12
CA GLY A 23 -2.18 -6.85 10.70
C GLY A 23 -1.15 -6.63 9.59
N ARG A 24 -0.66 -5.39 9.42
CA ARG A 24 0.35 -5.07 8.42
C ARG A 24 1.68 -4.69 9.05
N LEU A 25 2.75 -5.33 8.63
CA LEU A 25 4.14 -4.99 8.91
C LEU A 25 4.68 -4.15 7.75
N VAL A 26 5.28 -3.00 8.07
CA VAL A 26 5.90 -2.11 7.08
C VAL A 26 7.33 -1.87 7.50
N TYR A 27 8.27 -2.31 6.67
CA TYR A 27 9.69 -2.03 6.79
C TYR A 27 10.07 -0.92 5.82
N GLN A 28 10.55 0.22 6.34
CA GLN A 28 11.03 1.34 5.53
C GLN A 28 12.53 1.49 5.67
N TYR A 29 13.23 1.53 4.54
CA TYR A 29 14.66 1.77 4.45
C TYR A 29 14.94 2.75 3.30
N GLU A 30 15.35 3.98 3.64
CA GLU A 30 15.60 5.07 2.69
C GLU A 30 14.45 5.27 1.68
N LYS A 31 14.67 4.93 0.40
CA LYS A 31 13.69 5.04 -0.70
C LYS A 31 12.98 3.73 -1.02
N ARG A 32 13.11 2.72 -0.15
CA ARG A 32 12.51 1.39 -0.33
C ARG A 32 11.56 1.10 0.82
N MET A 33 10.38 0.64 0.48
CA MET A 33 9.41 0.11 1.43
C MET A 33 9.28 -1.38 1.16
N LEU A 34 9.20 -2.20 2.19
CA LEU A 34 8.65 -3.56 2.10
C LEU A 34 7.48 -3.60 3.05
N TYR A 35 6.37 -4.19 2.65
CA TYR A 35 5.24 -4.40 3.52
C TYR A 35 4.73 -5.83 3.35
N GLY A 36 4.35 -6.43 4.48
CA GLY A 36 3.71 -7.73 4.53
C GLY A 36 2.55 -7.64 5.50
N GLY A 37 1.50 -8.39 5.30
CA GLY A 37 0.38 -8.38 6.21
C GLY A 37 -0.57 -9.53 6.01
N VAL A 38 -1.46 -9.67 6.96
CA VAL A 38 -2.56 -10.63 6.93
C VAL A 38 -3.83 -9.87 7.30
N THR A 39 -4.89 -10.15 6.58
CA THR A 39 -6.25 -9.72 6.91
C THR A 39 -7.08 -10.95 7.19
N TYR A 40 -7.79 -10.93 8.31
CA TYR A 40 -8.73 -11.96 8.70
C TYR A 40 -10.15 -11.39 8.67
N SER A 41 -11.00 -12.03 7.89
CA SER A 41 -12.40 -11.65 7.72
C SER A 41 -13.28 -12.78 8.23
N PRO A 42 -13.88 -12.67 9.43
CA PRO A 42 -14.71 -13.73 10.01
C PRO A 42 -15.78 -14.20 9.04
N ASP A 43 -15.99 -15.51 8.97
CA ASP A 43 -16.98 -16.18 8.11
C ASP A 43 -16.81 -15.98 6.59
N ARG A 44 -15.71 -15.36 6.14
CA ARG A 44 -15.46 -15.03 4.73
C ARG A 44 -14.14 -15.61 4.23
N SER A 45 -13.02 -15.01 4.66
CA SER A 45 -11.71 -15.23 4.03
C SER A 45 -10.53 -14.76 4.88
N VAL A 46 -9.36 -15.31 4.57
CA VAL A 46 -8.06 -14.86 5.05
C VAL A 46 -7.25 -14.35 3.87
N THR A 47 -6.78 -13.11 3.94
CA THR A 47 -6.00 -12.48 2.88
C THR A 47 -4.57 -12.25 3.34
N MET A 48 -3.59 -12.82 2.66
CA MET A 48 -2.18 -12.49 2.82
C MET A 48 -1.81 -11.39 1.82
N LEU A 49 -1.05 -10.39 2.26
CA LEU A 49 -0.53 -9.32 1.41
C LEU A 49 0.99 -9.21 1.58
N VAL A 50 1.70 -9.10 0.48
CA VAL A 50 3.15 -8.87 0.47
C VAL A 50 3.49 -7.94 -0.68
N GLY A 51 4.37 -6.98 -0.43
CA GLY A 51 4.73 -6.01 -1.44
C GLY A 51 5.86 -5.12 -0.99
N GLY A 52 6.20 -4.18 -1.85
CA GLY A 52 7.24 -3.21 -1.58
C GLY A 52 7.35 -2.16 -2.66
N SER A 53 8.19 -1.18 -2.40
CA SER A 53 8.54 -0.13 -3.33
C SER A 53 10.04 -0.04 -3.52
N PHE A 54 10.43 0.26 -4.74
CA PHE A 54 11.81 0.50 -5.14
C PHE A 54 11.86 1.63 -6.17
N HIS A 55 12.52 2.74 -5.82
CA HIS A 55 12.74 3.88 -6.73
C HIS A 55 11.47 4.38 -7.43
N GLY A 56 10.35 4.45 -6.71
CA GLY A 56 9.06 4.90 -7.24
C GLY A 56 8.17 3.78 -7.81
N VAL A 57 8.71 2.62 -8.16
CA VAL A 57 7.87 1.47 -8.53
C VAL A 57 7.37 0.80 -7.26
N VAL A 58 6.06 0.55 -7.17
CA VAL A 58 5.41 -0.21 -6.10
C VAL A 58 4.90 -1.51 -6.70
N LEU A 59 5.29 -2.64 -6.10
CA LEU A 59 4.80 -3.96 -6.45
C LEU A 59 4.14 -4.58 -5.24
N GLY A 60 2.99 -5.21 -5.44
CA GLY A 60 2.24 -5.87 -4.39
C GLY A 60 1.61 -7.15 -4.92
N TYR A 61 1.42 -8.08 -4.02
CA TYR A 61 0.73 -9.33 -4.26
C TYR A 61 -0.17 -9.62 -3.08
N SER A 62 -1.44 -9.91 -3.34
CA SER A 62 -2.39 -10.39 -2.35
C SER A 62 -2.89 -11.78 -2.74
N TYR A 63 -3.01 -12.64 -1.73
CA TYR A 63 -3.63 -13.94 -1.84
C TYR A 63 -4.79 -14.01 -0.88
N GLU A 64 -6.01 -14.13 -1.39
CA GLU A 64 -7.21 -14.30 -0.59
C GLU A 64 -7.67 -15.76 -0.62
N ALA A 65 -7.60 -16.41 0.53
CA ALA A 65 -8.09 -17.77 0.75
C ALA A 65 -9.49 -17.72 1.38
N TYR A 66 -10.51 -18.18 0.66
CA TYR A 66 -11.88 -18.20 1.17
C TYR A 66 -12.06 -19.35 2.17
N THR A 67 -12.42 -19.03 3.40
CA THR A 67 -12.69 -20.01 4.48
C THR A 67 -14.19 -20.31 4.60
N SER A 68 -15.04 -19.51 3.96
CA SER A 68 -16.49 -19.72 3.96
C SER A 68 -16.90 -21.02 3.26
N LYS A 69 -17.98 -21.64 3.76
CA LYS A 69 -18.54 -22.94 3.31
C LYS A 69 -18.89 -23.02 1.81
N LEU A 70 -18.94 -21.89 1.10
CA LEU A 70 -19.29 -21.83 -0.32
C LEU A 70 -18.08 -21.94 -1.28
N SER A 71 -16.84 -21.74 -0.81
CA SER A 71 -15.67 -21.72 -1.70
C SER A 71 -14.36 -22.13 -1.01
N ALA A 72 -14.44 -23.09 -0.08
CA ALA A 72 -13.31 -23.63 0.69
C ALA A 72 -12.17 -24.30 -0.14
N GLY A 73 -12.17 -24.17 -1.47
CA GLY A 73 -11.15 -24.70 -2.36
C GLY A 73 -10.56 -23.69 -3.37
N ASN A 74 -11.08 -22.45 -3.42
CA ASN A 74 -10.62 -21.43 -4.35
C ASN A 74 -9.94 -20.29 -3.60
N GLY A 75 -8.82 -19.81 -4.13
CA GLY A 75 -8.15 -18.60 -3.64
C GLY A 75 -7.90 -17.64 -4.79
N SER A 76 -8.07 -16.35 -4.53
CA SER A 76 -7.83 -15.31 -5.52
C SER A 76 -6.39 -14.80 -5.39
N HIS A 77 -5.72 -14.68 -6.53
CA HIS A 77 -4.37 -14.11 -6.62
C HIS A 77 -4.49 -12.73 -7.27
N GLU A 78 -4.11 -11.70 -6.55
CA GLU A 78 -4.11 -10.33 -7.04
C GLU A 78 -2.69 -9.80 -7.11
N LEU A 79 -2.35 -9.19 -8.25
CA LEU A 79 -1.08 -8.52 -8.47
C LEU A 79 -1.35 -7.02 -8.60
N PHE A 80 -0.60 -6.23 -7.84
CA PHE A 80 -0.66 -4.78 -7.86
C PHE A 80 0.67 -4.22 -8.36
N VAL A 81 0.60 -3.33 -9.35
CA VAL A 81 1.75 -2.58 -9.85
C VAL A 81 1.38 -1.10 -9.87
N GLY A 82 2.17 -0.28 -9.20
CA GLY A 82 2.05 1.17 -9.18
C GLY A 82 3.37 1.83 -9.52
N TYR A 83 3.32 3.05 -10.05
CA TYR A 83 4.50 3.89 -10.22
C TYR A 83 4.22 5.27 -9.64
N GLN A 84 5.04 5.68 -8.69
CA GLN A 84 5.01 6.96 -8.03
C GLN A 84 6.23 7.76 -8.46
N THR A 85 5.97 8.83 -9.22
CA THR A 85 6.98 9.83 -9.57
C THR A 85 6.75 11.09 -8.76
N ASP A 86 7.83 11.68 -8.25
CA ASP A 86 7.77 12.96 -7.56
C ASP A 86 7.74 14.08 -8.61
N ILE A 87 6.57 14.68 -8.82
CA ILE A 87 6.42 15.80 -9.74
C ILE A 87 6.70 17.09 -8.98
N ASN A 88 7.99 17.45 -8.89
CA ASN A 88 8.41 18.79 -8.47
C ASN A 88 8.09 19.82 -9.57
N LEU A 89 6.83 20.28 -9.64
CA LEU A 89 6.37 21.37 -10.52
C LEU A 89 7.00 22.74 -10.18
N THR A 90 7.74 22.83 -9.08
CA THR A 90 8.48 24.05 -8.69
C THR A 90 9.96 23.91 -9.06
N LYS A 91 10.33 24.36 -10.26
CA LYS A 91 11.72 24.74 -10.55
C LYS A 91 11.80 25.75 -11.69
N LYS A 92 11.85 27.05 -11.38
CA LYS A 92 12.78 28.02 -12.03
C LYS A 92 12.79 29.43 -11.41
N GLY A 93 13.00 29.55 -10.11
CA GLY A 93 13.37 30.84 -9.51
C GLY A 93 14.84 31.20 -9.72
N ARG A 94 15.40 31.07 -10.94
CA ARG A 94 16.77 31.52 -11.25
C ARG A 94 16.72 32.91 -11.89
N ASN A 95 16.21 33.88 -11.14
CA ASN A 95 16.33 35.30 -11.47
C ASN A 95 17.17 35.98 -10.37
N ARG A 96 18.49 35.93 -10.51
CA ARG A 96 19.33 37.03 -10.03
C ARG A 96 20.14 37.53 -11.22
N HIS A 97 19.61 38.60 -11.78
CA HIS A 97 20.22 39.48 -12.77
C HIS A 97 21.56 39.98 -12.23
N GLN A 98 22.67 39.69 -12.92
CA GLN A 98 23.98 40.23 -12.58
C GLN A 98 24.04 41.66 -13.12
N SER A 99 24.14 42.65 -12.22
CA SER A 99 24.31 44.05 -12.63
C SER A 99 25.68 44.22 -13.27
N VAL A 100 25.74 44.60 -14.54
CA VAL A 100 27.00 44.94 -15.22
C VAL A 100 27.37 46.37 -14.83
N ARG A 101 28.49 46.52 -14.11
CA ARG A 101 29.10 47.82 -13.79
C ARG A 101 29.86 48.31 -15.02
N ILE A 102 29.56 49.52 -15.50
CA ILE A 102 30.40 50.24 -16.45
C ILE A 102 31.13 51.33 -15.65
N LEU A 103 32.46 51.36 -15.80
CA LEU A 103 33.40 52.29 -15.16
C LEU A 103 33.39 53.65 -15.87
#